data_AF-A0A3M0CS21-F1
#
_entry.id   AF-A0A3M0CS21-F1
#
_cell.length_a   1.000
_cell.length_b   1.000
_cell.length_c   1.000
_cell.angle_alpha   90.00
_cell.angle_beta   90.00
_cell.angle_gamma   90.00
#
_symmetry.space_group_name_H-M   'P 1'
#
loop_
_entity.id
_entity.type
_entity.pdbx_description
1 polymer ?
#
loop_
_entity_poly.entity_id
_entity_poly.type
_entity_poly.pdbx_seq_one_letter_code
_entity_poly.pdbx_strand_id
1 'polypeptide(L)'
;MLLLVGLGNPGDKYRKNRHNIGFMAVDEIIRRHDFSAPRKRFQSTLCEGRIGRHKVLALKPRTFMNESGRAVGQAMRFYKLTAGDVIVLYDELDLAFGKVKVKAGGGAAGHNGIRSIASHIGPDFIRVRLGIGHPGDKAKVTGHVLGDFARNEETALDALLGAVADRIGRLADGDAPRFMSDVALTLAPAHNNSEKRNAPEKPLPDKPLSEKPLSENTPDTARTAAKPATTGTTTEGPLADALRALKKED
;
A
#
# COMPACT_ATOMS: atom_id res chain seq x y z
N MET A 1 5.46 -12.26 -14.33
CA MET A 1 6.05 -12.85 -13.11
C MET A 1 6.31 -11.68 -12.19
N LEU A 2 5.96 -11.77 -10.91
CA LEU A 2 6.07 -10.63 -9.99
C LEU A 2 7.32 -10.74 -9.11
N LEU A 3 7.91 -9.59 -8.77
CA LEU A 3 8.95 -9.47 -7.76
C LEU A 3 8.37 -8.78 -6.52
N LEU A 4 8.18 -9.56 -5.46
CA LEU A 4 7.69 -9.10 -4.16
C LEU A 4 8.87 -8.78 -3.25
N VAL A 5 9.13 -7.51 -3.01
CA VAL A 5 10.25 -7.02 -2.21
C VAL A 5 9.77 -6.59 -0.83
N GLY A 6 10.39 -7.13 0.22
CA GLY A 6 10.23 -6.60 1.57
C GLY A 6 11.45 -5.73 1.89
N LEU A 7 11.25 -4.53 2.42
CA LEU A 7 12.33 -3.68 2.91
C LEU A 7 12.62 -3.92 4.39
N GLY A 8 13.90 -3.82 4.75
CA GLY A 8 14.42 -3.99 6.10
C GLY A 8 15.95 -3.97 6.14
N ASN A 9 16.52 -3.95 7.34
CA ASN A 9 17.94 -4.13 7.58
C ASN A 9 18.27 -5.58 7.98
N PRO A 10 19.41 -6.13 7.51
CA PRO A 10 19.84 -7.49 7.84
C PRO A 10 20.48 -7.57 9.22
N GLY A 11 20.26 -8.69 9.92
CA GLY A 11 20.86 -8.98 11.22
C GLY A 11 19.82 -9.08 12.32
N ASP A 12 20.11 -9.92 13.33
CA ASP A 12 19.12 -10.29 14.34
C ASP A 12 18.65 -9.10 15.19
N LYS A 13 19.53 -8.14 15.45
CA LYS A 13 19.23 -6.90 16.18
C LYS A 13 18.19 -6.00 15.52
N TYR A 14 17.90 -6.18 14.23
CA TYR A 14 16.91 -5.37 13.51
C TYR A 14 15.59 -6.10 13.27
N ARG A 15 15.51 -7.39 13.62
CA ARG A 15 14.38 -8.25 13.22
C ARG A 15 13.02 -7.72 13.65
N LYS A 16 12.96 -7.07 14.81
CA LYS A 16 11.72 -6.55 15.41
C LYS A 16 11.52 -5.05 15.21
N ASN A 17 12.46 -4.37 14.54
CA ASN A 17 12.39 -2.95 14.28
C ASN A 17 11.20 -2.60 13.40
N ARG A 18 10.61 -1.41 13.61
CA ARG A 18 9.56 -0.87 12.74
C ARG A 18 10.01 -0.81 11.27
N HIS A 19 11.27 -0.48 11.03
CA HIS A 19 11.87 -0.43 9.68
C HIS A 19 11.98 -1.80 8.98
N ASN A 20 11.76 -2.90 9.70
CA ASN A 20 11.78 -4.26 9.19
C ASN A 20 10.38 -4.82 8.94
N ILE A 21 9.31 -4.03 9.09
CA ILE A 21 7.93 -4.48 8.83
C ILE A 21 7.76 -5.04 7.41
N GLY A 22 8.50 -4.51 6.42
CA GLY A 22 8.51 -5.04 5.05
C GLY A 22 9.06 -6.47 4.98
N PHE A 23 10.14 -6.77 5.71
CA PHE A 23 10.64 -8.14 5.86
C PHE A 23 9.64 -9.05 6.57
N MET A 24 9.04 -8.57 7.67
CA MET A 24 8.06 -9.34 8.43
C MET A 24 6.85 -9.71 7.57
N ALA A 25 6.34 -8.77 6.77
CA ALA A 25 5.21 -9.01 5.87
C ALA A 25 5.56 -10.03 4.79
N VAL A 26 6.76 -9.94 4.21
CA VAL A 26 7.22 -10.94 3.22
C VAL A 26 7.44 -12.31 3.84
N ASP A 27 7.97 -12.38 5.07
CA ASP A 27 8.10 -13.65 5.80
C ASP A 27 6.74 -14.32 6.02
N GLU A 28 5.74 -13.54 6.40
CA GLU A 28 4.39 -14.06 6.61
C GLU A 28 3.70 -14.47 5.30
N ILE A 29 3.95 -13.76 4.20
CA ILE A 29 3.49 -14.16 2.85
C ILE A 29 4.16 -15.48 2.41
N ILE A 30 5.48 -15.59 2.57
CA ILE A 30 6.25 -16.81 2.26
C ILE A 30 5.66 -18.00 3.01
N ARG A 31 5.37 -17.83 4.31
CA ARG A 31 4.82 -18.87 5.18
C ARG A 31 3.40 -19.27 4.76
N ARG A 32 2.52 -18.32 4.46
CA ARG A 32 1.11 -18.60 4.11
C ARG A 32 0.92 -19.25 2.74
N HIS A 33 1.82 -18.97 1.81
CA HIS A 33 1.70 -19.41 0.41
C HIS A 33 2.72 -20.49 0.05
N ASP A 34 3.31 -21.15 1.06
CA ASP A 34 4.23 -22.28 0.92
C ASP A 34 5.35 -22.03 -0.12
N PHE A 35 5.99 -20.87 -0.02
CA PHE A 35 7.12 -20.52 -0.89
C PHE A 35 8.30 -21.46 -0.61
N SER A 36 9.16 -21.64 -1.62
CA SER A 36 10.34 -22.49 -1.54
C SER A 36 11.27 -22.09 -0.39
N ALA A 37 12.12 -23.04 0.03
CA ALA A 37 13.20 -22.77 0.98
C ALA A 37 14.08 -21.56 0.52
N PRO A 38 14.53 -20.72 1.47
CA PRO A 38 15.27 -19.51 1.16
C PRO A 38 16.64 -19.81 0.56
N ARG A 39 17.02 -19.03 -0.45
CA ARG A 39 18.35 -19.09 -1.09
C ARG A 39 19.01 -17.73 -1.07
N LYS A 40 20.33 -17.70 -0.92
CA LYS A 40 21.11 -16.45 -1.01
C LYS A 40 21.38 -16.15 -2.48
N ARG A 41 20.82 -15.05 -3.00
CA ARG A 41 21.02 -14.61 -4.38
C ARG A 41 20.78 -13.11 -4.50
N PHE A 42 21.46 -12.44 -5.45
CA PHE A 42 21.30 -10.99 -5.69
C PHE A 42 21.46 -10.13 -4.43
N GLN A 43 22.44 -10.49 -3.58
CA GLN A 43 22.64 -9.84 -2.27
C GLN A 43 21.38 -9.84 -1.39
N SER A 44 20.55 -10.88 -1.52
CA SER A 44 19.24 -11.00 -0.89
C SER A 44 19.01 -12.42 -0.39
N THR A 45 18.01 -12.56 0.48
CA THR A 45 17.30 -13.84 0.65
C THR A 45 16.18 -13.89 -0.38
N LEU A 46 16.16 -14.93 -1.21
CA LEU A 46 15.20 -15.14 -2.27
C LEU A 46 14.41 -16.43 -1.99
N CYS A 47 13.09 -16.36 -2.12
CA CYS A 47 12.20 -17.51 -2.16
C CYS A 47 11.33 -17.44 -3.43
N GLU A 48 11.00 -18.59 -4.00
CA GLU A 48 10.16 -18.68 -5.20
C GLU A 48 8.84 -19.37 -4.83
N GLY A 49 7.73 -18.86 -5.35
CA GLY A 49 6.43 -19.42 -5.02
C GLY A 49 5.35 -18.98 -5.99
N ARG A 50 4.11 -19.24 -5.59
CA ARG A 50 2.93 -18.83 -6.34
C ARG A 50 1.94 -18.16 -5.40
N ILE A 51 1.32 -17.10 -5.90
CA ILE A 51 0.18 -16.45 -5.26
C ILE A 51 -0.96 -16.54 -6.27
N GLY A 52 -1.92 -17.43 -6.01
CA GLY A 52 -2.94 -17.80 -7.00
C GLY A 52 -2.31 -18.26 -8.32
N ARG A 53 -2.65 -17.58 -9.42
CA ARG A 53 -2.12 -17.88 -10.76
C ARG A 53 -0.73 -17.31 -11.04
N HIS A 54 -0.22 -16.42 -10.19
CA HIS A 54 1.00 -15.66 -10.45
C HIS A 54 2.24 -16.38 -9.94
N LYS A 55 3.28 -16.48 -10.76
CA LYS A 55 4.63 -16.83 -10.29
C LYS A 55 5.23 -15.62 -9.60
N VAL A 56 5.73 -15.80 -8.39
CA VAL A 56 6.22 -14.71 -7.53
C VAL A 56 7.62 -15.05 -7.00
N LEU A 57 8.51 -14.08 -7.09
CA LEU A 57 9.82 -14.08 -6.45
C LEU A 57 9.72 -13.19 -5.21
N ALA A 58 9.84 -13.77 -4.02
CA ALA A 58 9.93 -13.02 -2.77
C ALA A 58 11.39 -12.69 -2.48
N LEU A 59 11.71 -11.40 -2.37
CA LEU A 59 13.07 -10.89 -2.21
C LEU A 59 13.17 -10.04 -0.94
N LYS A 60 14.09 -10.40 -0.05
CA LYS A 60 14.50 -9.57 1.09
C LYS A 60 15.96 -9.17 0.91
N PRO A 61 16.26 -7.92 0.48
CA PRO A 61 17.63 -7.43 0.36
C PRO A 61 18.42 -7.67 1.63
N ARG A 62 19.63 -8.20 1.51
CA ARG A 62 20.59 -8.35 2.63
C ARG A 62 21.65 -7.26 2.61
N THR A 63 21.42 -6.20 1.83
CA THR A 63 22.12 -4.92 1.94
C THR A 63 21.55 -4.11 3.10
N PHE A 64 22.19 -3.01 3.47
CA PHE A 64 21.51 -2.02 4.32
C PHE A 64 20.39 -1.31 3.54
N MET A 65 19.45 -0.71 4.28
CA MET A 65 18.24 -0.12 3.73
C MET A 65 18.52 0.84 2.57
N ASN A 66 19.48 1.75 2.74
CA ASN A 66 19.88 2.76 1.74
C ASN A 66 20.50 2.17 0.46
N GLU A 67 20.81 0.88 0.43
CA GLU A 67 21.41 0.19 -0.71
C GLU A 67 20.49 -0.89 -1.31
N SER A 68 19.23 -0.95 -0.87
CA SER A 68 18.23 -1.95 -1.32
C SER A 68 18.05 -1.99 -2.83
N GLY A 69 18.18 -0.85 -3.52
CA GLY A 69 18.04 -0.76 -4.98
C GLY A 69 19.07 -1.57 -5.76
N ARG A 70 20.28 -1.77 -5.21
CA ARG A 70 21.30 -2.61 -5.86
C ARG A 70 20.83 -4.06 -5.99
N ALA A 71 20.29 -4.59 -4.89
CA ALA A 71 19.77 -5.96 -4.83
C ALA A 71 18.55 -6.15 -5.74
N VAL A 72 17.58 -5.23 -5.64
CA VAL A 72 16.36 -5.26 -6.46
C VAL A 72 16.68 -5.14 -7.95
N GLY A 73 17.51 -4.16 -8.33
CA GLY A 73 17.91 -3.96 -9.72
C GLY A 73 18.67 -5.16 -10.30
N GLN A 74 19.50 -5.84 -9.49
CA GLN A 74 20.20 -7.05 -9.93
C GLN A 74 19.21 -8.20 -10.21
N ALA A 75 18.22 -8.43 -9.33
CA ALA A 75 17.19 -9.44 -9.53
C ALA A 75 16.36 -9.14 -10.79
N MET A 76 15.93 -7.88 -10.97
CA MET A 76 15.15 -7.47 -12.13
C MET A 76 15.88 -7.71 -13.45
N ARG A 77 17.16 -7.30 -13.55
CA ARG A 77 17.95 -7.53 -14.77
C ARG A 77 18.08 -9.02 -15.09
N PHE A 78 18.32 -9.86 -14.08
CA PHE A 78 18.46 -11.30 -14.26
C PHE A 78 17.17 -11.95 -14.79
N TYR A 79 16.03 -11.59 -14.20
CA TYR A 79 14.73 -12.15 -14.56
C TYR A 79 14.00 -11.37 -15.67
N LYS A 80 14.64 -10.34 -16.24
CA LYS A 80 14.08 -9.48 -17.30
C LYS A 80 12.74 -8.83 -16.91
N LEU A 81 12.66 -8.35 -15.67
CA LEU A 81 11.48 -7.69 -15.12
C LEU A 81 11.52 -6.18 -15.34
N THR A 82 10.35 -5.56 -15.40
CA THR A 82 10.16 -4.11 -15.46
C THR A 82 9.72 -3.56 -14.10
N ALA A 83 9.77 -2.24 -13.90
CA ALA A 83 9.35 -1.63 -12.63
C ALA A 83 7.91 -1.97 -12.26
N GLY A 84 7.01 -2.08 -13.25
CA GLY A 84 5.61 -2.46 -13.05
C GLY A 84 5.41 -3.90 -12.53
N ASP A 85 6.42 -4.78 -12.66
CA ASP A 85 6.40 -6.14 -12.12
C ASP A 85 6.81 -6.18 -10.63
N VAL A 86 7.22 -5.05 -10.05
CA VAL A 86 7.77 -4.97 -8.70
C VAL A 86 6.75 -4.43 -7.72
N ILE A 87 6.55 -5.16 -6.62
CA ILE A 87 5.74 -4.77 -5.47
C ILE A 87 6.68 -4.63 -4.26
N VAL A 88 6.73 -3.47 -3.64
CA VAL A 88 7.60 -3.18 -2.49
C VAL A 88 6.76 -2.95 -1.23
N LEU A 89 6.99 -3.74 -0.19
CA LEU A 89 6.41 -3.62 1.15
C LEU A 89 7.42 -2.93 2.07
N TYR A 90 7.01 -1.85 2.72
CA TYR A 90 7.89 -1.04 3.57
C TYR A 90 7.10 -0.24 4.62
N ASP A 91 7.82 0.27 5.63
CA ASP A 91 7.25 1.10 6.68
C ASP A 91 6.94 2.53 6.22
N GLU A 92 5.80 3.04 6.68
CA GLU A 92 5.31 4.36 6.35
C GLU A 92 5.01 5.17 7.61
N LEU A 93 5.71 6.30 7.77
CA LEU A 93 5.58 7.19 8.92
C LEU A 93 4.29 8.02 8.84
N ASP A 94 3.87 8.40 7.63
CA ASP A 94 2.68 9.25 7.42
C ASP A 94 1.36 8.50 7.66
N LEU A 95 1.42 7.17 7.82
CA LEU A 95 0.27 6.34 8.08
C LEU A 95 0.27 5.88 9.54
N ALA A 96 -0.88 6.05 10.20
CA ALA A 96 -1.09 5.49 11.53
C ALA A 96 -0.84 3.97 11.54
N PHE A 97 -0.39 3.44 12.67
CA PHE A 97 -0.15 2.02 12.82
C PHE A 97 -1.38 1.18 12.46
N GLY A 98 -1.17 0.10 11.72
CA GLY A 98 -2.25 -0.76 11.20
C GLY A 98 -2.93 -0.26 9.92
N LYS A 99 -2.63 0.94 9.42
CA LYS A 99 -3.15 1.42 8.13
C LYS A 99 -2.27 0.95 6.99
N VAL A 100 -2.91 0.48 5.92
CA VAL A 100 -2.25 0.07 4.69
C VAL A 100 -2.73 0.94 3.54
N LYS A 101 -1.80 1.41 2.71
CA LYS A 101 -2.13 2.03 1.41
C LYS A 101 -1.30 1.40 0.31
N VAL A 102 -1.88 1.31 -0.88
CA VAL A 102 -1.18 0.91 -2.10
C VAL A 102 -1.10 2.10 -3.04
N LYS A 103 0.07 2.30 -3.65
CA LYS A 103 0.30 3.33 -4.65
C LYS A 103 1.21 2.79 -5.76
N ALA A 104 0.88 3.07 -7.01
CA ALA A 104 1.83 2.92 -8.12
C ALA A 104 2.64 4.23 -8.27
N GLY A 105 3.95 4.11 -8.46
CA GLY A 105 4.81 5.27 -8.68
C GLY A 105 5.02 6.16 -7.45
N GLY A 106 5.52 7.37 -7.69
CA GLY A 106 5.65 8.43 -6.69
C GLY A 106 7.03 8.59 -6.06
N GLY A 107 7.17 9.60 -5.20
CA GLY A 107 8.42 9.95 -4.52
C GLY A 107 8.74 9.06 -3.33
N ALA A 108 9.96 9.18 -2.79
CA ALA A 108 10.42 8.38 -1.66
C ALA A 108 9.86 8.80 -0.30
N ALA A 109 9.27 10.00 -0.19
CA ALA A 109 8.75 10.55 1.08
C ALA A 109 9.74 10.43 2.26
N GLY A 110 11.04 10.61 1.99
CA GLY A 110 12.09 10.47 3.01
C GLY A 110 12.57 9.04 3.28
N HIS A 111 11.89 8.01 2.79
CA HIS A 111 12.27 6.62 3.02
C HIS A 111 13.50 6.20 2.18
N ASN A 112 14.60 5.85 2.84
CA ASN A 112 15.89 5.58 2.20
C ASN A 112 15.90 4.35 1.27
N GLY A 113 15.20 3.27 1.62
CA GLY A 113 15.13 2.08 0.76
C GLY A 113 14.34 2.32 -0.53
N ILE A 114 13.19 2.98 -0.44
CA ILE A 114 12.43 3.44 -1.60
C ILE A 114 13.22 4.41 -2.48
N ARG A 115 13.97 5.36 -1.89
CA ARG A 115 14.90 6.23 -2.64
C ARG A 115 15.93 5.41 -3.41
N SER A 116 16.53 4.41 -2.75
CA SER A 116 17.51 3.51 -3.34
C SER A 116 16.93 2.70 -4.50
N ILE A 117 15.75 2.11 -4.34
CA ILE A 117 15.08 1.36 -5.40
C ILE A 117 14.78 2.27 -6.59
N ALA A 118 14.17 3.43 -6.35
CA ALA A 118 13.80 4.35 -7.41
C ALA A 118 15.00 4.83 -8.24
N SER A 119 16.18 5.01 -7.61
CA SER A 119 17.39 5.40 -8.33
C SER A 119 17.97 4.29 -9.23
N HIS A 120 17.60 3.03 -9.02
CA HIS A 120 18.12 1.89 -9.77
C HIS A 120 17.15 1.37 -10.85
N ILE A 121 15.83 1.48 -10.60
CA ILE A 121 14.81 0.84 -11.45
C ILE A 121 13.73 1.81 -11.93
N GLY A 122 13.82 3.09 -11.56
CA GLY A 122 12.77 4.08 -11.80
C GLY A 122 11.69 4.07 -10.71
N PRO A 123 10.79 5.07 -10.69
CA PRO A 123 9.81 5.22 -9.62
C PRO A 123 8.58 4.33 -9.77
N ASP A 124 8.30 3.78 -10.96
CA ASP A 124 7.02 3.23 -11.43
C ASP A 124 6.70 1.81 -10.94
N PHE A 125 7.18 1.46 -9.75
CA PHE A 125 6.83 0.22 -9.06
C PHE A 125 5.65 0.40 -8.10
N ILE A 126 5.03 -0.72 -7.74
CA ILE A 126 3.92 -0.75 -6.79
C ILE A 126 4.46 -0.70 -5.36
N ARG A 127 3.82 0.11 -4.52
CA ARG A 127 4.23 0.41 -3.15
C ARG A 127 3.11 0.03 -2.20
N VAL A 128 3.38 -0.93 -1.33
CA VAL A 128 2.52 -1.28 -0.19
C VAL A 128 3.10 -0.60 1.04
N ARG A 129 2.44 0.49 1.43
CA ARG A 129 2.81 1.37 2.52
C ARG A 129 2.19 0.81 3.80
N LEU A 130 3.01 0.31 4.71
CA LEU A 130 2.58 -0.27 5.99
C LEU A 130 2.79 0.77 7.09
N GLY A 131 1.70 1.30 7.64
CA GLY A 131 1.76 2.37 8.63
C GLY A 131 2.44 1.93 9.92
N ILE A 132 3.41 2.73 10.36
CA ILE A 132 4.12 2.57 11.65
C ILE A 132 3.93 3.79 12.57
N GLY A 133 3.16 4.79 12.13
CA GLY A 133 2.97 6.06 12.81
C GLY A 133 4.22 6.96 12.82
N HIS A 134 4.01 8.24 13.11
CA HIS A 134 5.09 9.23 13.22
C HIS A 134 5.33 9.58 14.70
N PRO A 135 6.59 9.71 15.17
CA PRO A 135 6.90 10.05 16.56
C PRO A 135 6.63 11.52 16.95
N GLY A 136 5.80 12.23 16.18
CA GLY A 136 5.55 13.68 16.29
C GLY A 136 6.72 14.60 15.88
N ASP A 137 7.97 14.20 16.15
CA ASP A 137 9.16 15.02 15.92
C ASP A 137 10.12 14.37 14.90
N LYS A 138 10.59 15.15 13.94
CA LYS A 138 11.57 14.73 12.92
C LYS A 138 12.86 14.22 13.54
N ALA A 139 13.33 14.81 14.63
CA ALA A 139 14.56 14.38 15.30
C ALA A 139 14.47 12.96 15.88
N LYS A 140 13.25 12.49 16.18
CA LYS A 140 12.99 11.16 16.76
C LYS A 140 12.74 10.08 15.72
N VAL A 141 12.63 10.43 14.44
CA VAL A 141 12.30 9.48 13.36
C VAL A 141 13.29 8.32 13.29
N THR A 142 14.60 8.59 13.33
CA THR A 142 15.63 7.55 13.26
C THR A 142 15.51 6.56 14.42
N GLY A 143 15.29 7.05 15.64
CA GLY A 143 15.08 6.20 16.82
C GLY A 143 13.78 5.42 16.77
N HIS A 144 12.71 6.01 16.22
CA HIS A 144 11.41 5.36 16.05
C HIS A 144 11.47 4.18 15.07
N VAL A 145 12.01 4.40 13.87
CA VAL A 145 12.09 3.34 12.85
C VAL A 145 13.07 2.24 13.23
N LEU A 146 14.17 2.59 13.91
CA LEU A 146 15.15 1.62 14.42
C LEU A 146 14.76 1.04 15.79
N GLY A 147 13.63 1.43 16.35
CA GLY A 147 13.07 0.86 17.57
C GLY A 147 12.15 -0.32 17.26
N ASP A 148 12.12 -1.30 18.16
CA ASP A 148 11.21 -2.43 18.09
C ASP A 148 9.76 -2.00 18.27
N PHE A 149 8.83 -2.74 17.66
CA PHE A 149 7.41 -2.65 18.02
C PHE A 149 7.24 -2.91 19.52
N ALA A 150 6.39 -2.10 20.15
CA ALA A 150 6.11 -2.25 21.56
C ALA A 150 5.29 -3.53 21.81
N ARG A 151 5.37 -4.09 23.01
CA ARG A 151 4.68 -5.34 23.36
C ARG A 151 3.15 -5.26 23.19
N ASN A 152 2.56 -4.09 23.42
CA ASN A 152 1.14 -3.84 23.20
C ASN A 152 0.76 -3.69 21.71
N GLU A 153 1.73 -3.56 20.81
CA GLU A 153 1.53 -3.51 19.36
C GLU A 153 1.62 -4.90 18.72
N GLU A 154 2.23 -5.90 19.36
CA GLU A 154 2.52 -7.23 18.78
C GLU A 154 1.25 -7.92 18.23
N THR A 155 0.15 -7.97 18.99
CA THR A 155 -1.09 -8.58 18.51
C THR A 155 -1.67 -7.89 17.28
N ALA A 156 -1.62 -6.55 17.25
CA ALA A 156 -2.10 -5.78 16.10
C ALA A 156 -1.15 -5.89 14.90
N LEU A 157 0.15 -6.01 15.15
CA LEU A 157 1.16 -6.28 14.13
C LEU A 157 0.90 -7.66 13.48
N ASP A 158 0.74 -8.71 14.28
CA ASP A 158 0.49 -10.05 13.78
C ASP A 158 -0.81 -10.11 12.96
N ALA A 159 -1.87 -9.42 13.42
CA ALA A 159 -3.11 -9.28 12.66
C ALA A 159 -2.90 -8.54 11.32
N LEU A 160 -2.11 -7.44 11.32
CA LEU A 160 -1.77 -6.68 10.12
C LEU A 160 -0.99 -7.52 9.11
N LEU A 161 0.12 -8.13 9.54
CA LEU A 161 0.94 -9.01 8.69
C LEU A 161 0.09 -10.17 8.16
N GLY A 162 -0.78 -10.70 9.02
CA GLY A 162 -1.73 -11.73 8.69
C GLY A 162 -2.67 -11.36 7.57
N ALA A 163 -3.40 -10.25 7.75
CA ALA A 163 -4.35 -9.74 6.78
C ALA A 163 -3.68 -9.40 5.44
N VAL A 164 -2.49 -8.78 5.46
CA VAL A 164 -1.70 -8.50 4.26
C VAL A 164 -1.37 -9.80 3.52
N ALA A 165 -0.87 -10.80 4.22
CA ALA A 165 -0.50 -12.08 3.62
C ALA A 165 -1.70 -12.87 3.09
N ASP A 166 -2.85 -12.83 3.77
CA ASP A 166 -4.09 -13.47 3.33
C ASP A 166 -4.70 -12.81 2.09
N ARG A 167 -4.50 -11.49 1.91
CA ARG A 167 -5.13 -10.71 0.82
C ARG A 167 -4.19 -10.38 -0.33
N ILE A 168 -2.90 -10.69 -0.23
CA ILE A 168 -1.89 -10.35 -1.24
C ILE A 168 -2.26 -10.84 -2.67
N GLY A 169 -3.06 -11.89 -2.79
CA GLY A 169 -3.60 -12.36 -4.08
C GLY A 169 -4.38 -11.28 -4.84
N ARG A 170 -5.15 -10.44 -4.16
CA ARG A 170 -5.84 -9.28 -4.77
C ARG A 170 -4.86 -8.34 -5.45
N LEU A 171 -3.73 -8.07 -4.78
CA LEU A 171 -2.71 -7.19 -5.32
C LEU A 171 -1.95 -7.84 -6.47
N ALA A 172 -1.69 -9.16 -6.39
CA ALA A 172 -1.09 -9.91 -7.49
C ALA A 172 -1.99 -9.92 -8.75
N ASP A 173 -3.32 -9.91 -8.58
CA ASP A 173 -4.30 -9.74 -9.65
C ASP A 173 -4.45 -8.30 -10.16
N GLY A 174 -3.73 -7.34 -9.57
CA GLY A 174 -3.78 -5.92 -9.94
C GLY A 174 -4.91 -5.12 -9.27
N ASP A 175 -5.67 -5.73 -8.35
CA ASP A 175 -6.79 -5.11 -7.66
C ASP A 175 -6.36 -4.49 -6.31
N ALA A 176 -5.60 -3.40 -6.43
CA ALA A 176 -5.15 -2.62 -5.27
C ALA A 176 -6.31 -2.05 -4.41
N PRO A 177 -7.41 -1.51 -4.99
CA PRO A 177 -8.54 -1.03 -4.20
C PRO A 177 -9.18 -2.12 -3.34
N ARG A 178 -9.38 -3.32 -3.90
CA ARG A 178 -9.95 -4.45 -3.15
C ARG A 178 -8.99 -4.98 -2.11
N PHE A 179 -7.70 -5.07 -2.42
CA PHE A 179 -6.66 -5.42 -1.44
C PHE A 179 -6.75 -4.52 -0.20
N MET A 180 -6.73 -3.18 -0.38
CA MET A 180 -6.80 -2.24 0.74
C MET A 180 -8.10 -2.38 1.53
N SER A 181 -9.23 -2.55 0.84
CA SER A 181 -10.55 -2.69 1.46
C SER A 181 -10.64 -3.97 2.29
N ASP A 182 -10.22 -5.12 1.74
CA ASP A 182 -10.28 -6.41 2.42
C ASP A 182 -9.32 -6.47 3.62
N VAL A 183 -8.13 -5.86 3.53
CA VAL A 183 -7.21 -5.73 4.67
C VAL A 183 -7.83 -4.86 5.76
N ALA A 184 -8.38 -3.69 5.42
CA ALA A 184 -9.02 -2.80 6.39
C ALA A 184 -10.22 -3.45 7.09
N LEU A 185 -11.04 -4.23 6.36
CA LEU A 185 -12.15 -4.98 6.93
C LEU A 185 -11.69 -6.08 7.90
N THR A 186 -10.56 -6.73 7.61
CA THR A 186 -9.99 -7.77 8.47
C THR A 186 -9.44 -7.17 9.78
N LEU A 187 -8.92 -5.95 9.73
CA LEU A 187 -8.36 -5.24 10.89
C LEU A 187 -9.39 -4.40 11.64
N ALA A 188 -10.59 -4.22 11.10
CA ALA A 188 -11.65 -3.53 11.80
C ALA A 188 -12.01 -4.32 13.07
N PRO A 189 -12.16 -3.66 14.23
CA PRO A 189 -12.69 -4.33 15.41
C PRO A 189 -14.04 -4.96 15.05
N ALA A 190 -14.27 -6.19 15.48
CA ALA A 190 -15.54 -6.86 15.28
C ALA A 190 -16.64 -6.01 15.91
N HIS A 191 -17.32 -5.21 15.09
CA HIS A 191 -18.59 -4.63 15.50
C HIS A 191 -19.55 -5.81 15.64
N ASN A 192 -19.99 -6.07 16.87
CA ASN A 192 -21.06 -7.02 17.19
C ASN A 192 -22.29 -6.70 16.32
N ASN A 193 -22.37 -7.35 15.16
CA ASN A 193 -23.53 -7.28 14.27
C ASN A 193 -24.66 -8.21 14.76
N SER A 194 -24.52 -8.78 15.97
CA SER A 194 -25.53 -9.57 16.66
C SER A 194 -26.69 -8.72 17.21
N GLU A 195 -26.52 -7.41 17.41
CA GLU A 195 -27.59 -6.57 17.98
C GLU A 195 -28.54 -5.95 16.94
N LYS A 196 -28.17 -5.90 15.65
CA LYS A 196 -29.05 -5.35 14.59
C LYS A 196 -29.92 -6.37 13.86
N ARG A 197 -29.81 -7.67 14.19
CA ARG A 197 -30.68 -8.72 13.61
C ARG A 197 -31.93 -9.05 14.44
N ASN A 198 -32.06 -8.51 15.65
CA ASN A 198 -33.19 -8.74 16.56
C ASN A 198 -33.95 -7.45 16.91
N ALA A 199 -34.09 -6.52 15.96
CA ALA A 199 -35.09 -5.46 16.10
C ALA A 199 -36.45 -6.05 15.68
N PRO A 200 -37.49 -6.04 16.53
CA PRO A 200 -38.81 -6.51 16.14
C PRO A 200 -39.34 -5.65 14.99
N GLU A 201 -39.71 -6.31 13.90
CA GLU A 201 -40.37 -5.69 12.75
C GLU A 201 -41.68 -5.06 13.24
N LYS A 202 -41.76 -3.72 13.21
CA LYS A 202 -42.99 -3.01 13.55
C LYS A 202 -44.08 -3.44 12.55
N PRO A 203 -45.26 -3.90 12.99
CA PRO A 203 -46.33 -4.25 12.07
C PRO A 203 -46.73 -3.01 11.27
N LEU A 204 -46.83 -3.15 9.95
CA LEU A 204 -47.48 -2.14 9.11
C LEU A 204 -48.95 -2.02 9.55
N PRO A 205 -49.51 -0.81 9.70
CA PRO A 205 -50.92 -0.66 9.96
C PRO A 205 -51.73 -1.04 8.72
N ASP A 206 -52.70 -1.95 8.89
CA ASP A 206 -53.72 -2.28 7.91
C ASP A 206 -54.50 -1.02 7.50
N LYS A 207 -54.43 -0.67 6.22
CA LYS A 207 -55.33 0.32 5.62
C LYS A 207 -56.35 -0.43 4.76
N PRO A 208 -57.66 -0.33 5.04
CA PRO A 208 -58.67 -0.89 4.15
C PRO A 208 -58.73 -0.10 2.83
N LEU A 209 -58.89 -0.85 1.74
CA LEU A 209 -59.16 -0.34 0.39
C LEU A 209 -60.53 0.35 0.39
N SER A 210 -60.57 1.66 0.14
CA SER A 210 -61.79 2.36 -0.27
C SER A 210 -61.52 3.26 -1.48
N GLU A 211 -62.06 2.80 -2.60
CA GLU A 211 -62.62 3.48 -3.78
C GLU A 211 -62.27 4.96 -4.04
N LYS A 212 -61.78 5.21 -5.27
CA LYS A 212 -61.68 6.53 -5.90
C LYS A 212 -63.08 7.08 -6.25
N PRO A 213 -63.20 8.41 -6.35
CA PRO A 213 -63.75 8.99 -7.58
C PRO A 213 -62.78 9.93 -8.31
N LEU A 214 -63.04 10.06 -9.62
CA LEU A 214 -62.34 10.92 -10.59
C LEU A 214 -62.76 12.40 -10.49
N SER A 215 -61.81 13.31 -10.79
CA SER A 215 -61.91 14.53 -11.64
C SER A 215 -60.72 15.44 -11.29
N GLU A 216 -60.10 16.31 -12.08
CA GLU A 216 -60.04 16.67 -13.50
C GLU A 216 -58.87 17.69 -13.60
N ASN A 217 -58.15 17.71 -14.74
CA ASN A 217 -57.42 18.81 -15.42
C ASN A 217 -56.83 19.99 -14.61
N THR A 218 -55.59 20.48 -14.80
CA THR A 218 -55.01 21.06 -16.03
C THR A 218 -53.53 21.46 -15.72
N PRO A 219 -52.61 21.62 -16.71
CA PRO A 219 -51.16 21.68 -16.50
C PRO A 219 -50.58 23.11 -16.55
N ASP A 220 -49.39 23.31 -15.95
CA ASP A 220 -48.56 24.51 -16.20
C ASP A 220 -47.06 24.15 -16.07
N THR A 221 -46.43 23.82 -17.20
CA THR A 221 -45.44 24.59 -18.00
C THR A 221 -44.09 24.93 -17.33
N ALA A 222 -43.03 24.57 -18.08
CA ALA A 222 -41.77 25.29 -18.33
C ALA A 222 -40.85 25.61 -17.12
N ARG A 223 -39.52 25.78 -17.21
CA ARG A 223 -38.50 25.98 -18.25
C ARG A 223 -37.16 25.81 -17.50
N THR A 224 -36.23 24.95 -17.92
CA THR A 224 -35.04 25.30 -18.75
C THR A 224 -33.84 25.91 -18.00
N ALA A 225 -32.73 25.16 -18.05
CA ALA A 225 -31.31 25.50 -18.29
C ALA A 225 -30.66 26.74 -17.63
N ALA A 226 -29.42 26.58 -17.14
CA ALA A 226 -28.20 26.80 -17.94
C ALA A 226 -26.91 26.87 -17.08
N LYS A 227 -25.83 26.26 -17.59
CA LYS A 227 -24.41 26.63 -17.36
C LYS A 227 -24.04 27.81 -18.28
N PRO A 228 -22.94 28.55 -18.03
CA PRO A 228 -21.62 28.28 -18.68
C PRO A 228 -20.44 28.45 -17.66
N ALA A 229 -19.28 27.77 -17.72
CA ALA A 229 -18.19 27.64 -18.71
C ALA A 229 -17.19 28.81 -18.79
N THR A 230 -15.93 28.47 -19.13
CA THR A 230 -14.76 29.29 -19.55
C THR A 230 -13.83 29.84 -18.44
N THR A 231 -12.48 29.98 -18.56
CA THR A 231 -11.38 29.50 -19.45
C THR A 231 -10.06 30.07 -18.89
N GLY A 232 -8.92 29.40 -19.15
CA GLY A 232 -7.56 29.99 -19.29
C GLY A 232 -6.88 30.50 -18.02
N THR A 233 -5.55 30.57 -17.85
CA THR A 233 -4.42 30.48 -18.79
C THR A 233 -3.12 30.29 -17.98
N THR A 234 -2.12 29.73 -18.63
CA THR A 234 -0.69 29.58 -18.30
C THR A 234 0.05 30.83 -17.82
N THR A 235 1.01 30.64 -16.90
CA THR A 235 2.28 31.40 -16.91
C THR A 235 3.40 30.54 -16.30
N GLU A 236 4.39 30.26 -17.13
CA GLU A 236 5.71 29.75 -16.75
C GLU A 236 6.53 30.86 -16.08
N GLY A 237 7.34 30.48 -15.09
CA GLY A 237 8.28 31.35 -14.38
C GLY A 237 9.58 30.59 -14.06
N PRO A 238 10.69 31.29 -13.85
CA PRO A 238 11.98 30.98 -14.44
C PRO A 238 12.83 30.04 -13.57
N LEU A 239 13.05 28.82 -14.05
CA LEU A 239 14.10 27.92 -13.55
C LEU A 239 14.92 27.35 -14.72
N ALA A 240 15.20 28.22 -15.71
CA ALA A 240 16.04 27.90 -16.86
C ALA A 240 17.47 28.46 -16.75
N ASP A 241 17.77 29.29 -15.74
CA ASP A 241 19.07 29.95 -15.60
C ASP A 241 20.02 29.31 -14.56
N ALA A 242 19.63 28.22 -13.91
CA ALA A 242 20.49 27.49 -12.96
C ALA A 242 21.36 26.38 -13.61
N LEU A 243 21.19 26.11 -14.91
CA LEU A 243 21.84 24.99 -15.62
C LEU A 243 23.01 25.38 -16.52
N ARG A 244 23.55 26.60 -16.40
CA ARG A 244 24.71 27.08 -17.19
C ARG A 244 26.00 27.31 -16.39
N ALA A 245 26.08 26.92 -15.12
CA ALA A 245 27.24 27.18 -14.26
C ALA A 245 28.03 25.94 -13.79
N LEU A 246 27.88 24.77 -14.42
CA LEU A 246 28.61 23.53 -14.04
C LEU A 246 29.25 22.80 -15.24
N LYS A 247 29.56 23.54 -16.30
CA LYS A 247 30.45 23.09 -17.40
C LYS A 247 31.56 24.12 -17.59
N LYS A 248 32.48 24.14 -16.63
CA LYS A 248 33.84 24.70 -16.73
C LYS A 248 34.54 24.37 -15.42
N GLU A 249 35.20 23.23 -15.41
CA GLU A 249 36.46 22.95 -14.74
C GLU A 249 36.76 21.46 -14.96
N ASP A 250 38.02 21.20 -15.26
CA ASP A 250 38.59 20.00 -15.88
C ASP A 250 38.41 18.69 -15.08
#